data_AF-A0A950VYJ8-F1
#
_entry.id   AF-A0A950VYJ8-F1
#
_cell.length_a   1.000
_cell.length_b   1.000
_cell.length_c   1.000
_cell.angle_alpha   90.00
_cell.angle_beta   90.00
_cell.angle_gamma   90.00
#
_symmetry.space_group_name_H-M   'P 1'
#
loop_
_entity.id
_entity.type
_entity.pdbx_description
1 polymer ?
#
loop_
_entity_poly.entity_id
_entity_poly.type
_entity_poly.pdbx_seq_one_letter_code
_entity_poly.pdbx_strand_id
1 'polypeptide(L)'
;MTPKNTICLWYDKDAAEAAHFYAATFPNSEVTAVHSAPGDYPDGKKGDVLTVEFTVLGIPCIGLNGGPMFKHSEAFSFQIATDD
;
A
#
# COMPACT_ATOMS: atom_id res chain seq x y z
N MET A 1 -6.64 11.62 -11.73
CA MET A 1 -5.72 12.77 -11.52
C MET A 1 -4.65 12.29 -10.55
N THR A 2 -3.37 12.44 -10.86
CA THR A 2 -2.30 11.95 -9.98
C THR A 2 -2.24 12.81 -8.72
N PRO A 3 -2.29 12.22 -7.51
CA PRO A 3 -2.12 12.97 -6.28
C PRO A 3 -0.79 13.72 -6.25
N LYS A 4 -0.77 14.94 -5.70
CA LYS A 4 0.48 15.69 -5.51
C LYS A 4 1.37 15.07 -4.41
N ASN A 5 0.79 14.28 -3.52
CA ASN A 5 1.48 13.55 -2.46
C ASN A 5 0.81 12.18 -2.30
N THR A 6 1.61 11.14 -2.06
CA THR A 6 1.16 9.75 -1.86
C THR A 6 1.96 9.14 -0.72
N ILE A 7 1.29 8.51 0.24
CA ILE A 7 1.95 7.82 1.35
C ILE A 7 2.47 6.48 0.85
N CYS A 8 3.78 6.25 0.94
CA CYS A 8 4.39 4.98 0.56
C CYS A 8 4.60 4.10 1.79
N LEU A 9 4.01 2.89 1.77
CA LEU A 9 4.13 1.89 2.82
C LEU A 9 4.88 0.68 2.30
N TRP A 10 5.85 0.21 3.09
CA TRP A 10 6.69 -0.93 2.77
C TRP A 10 6.05 -2.23 3.26
N TYR A 11 5.95 -3.22 2.37
CA TYR A 11 5.48 -4.56 2.66
C TYR A 11 6.56 -5.58 2.28
N ASP A 12 6.51 -6.75 2.92
CA ASP A 12 7.36 -7.87 2.54
C ASP A 12 6.94 -8.38 1.16
N LYS A 13 5.67 -8.79 1.03
CA LYS A 13 5.09 -9.30 -0.24
C LYS A 13 3.57 -9.15 -0.36
N ASP A 14 2.93 -8.58 0.65
CA ASP A 14 1.49 -8.63 0.93
C ASP A 14 0.79 -7.28 0.72
N ALA A 15 1.39 -6.35 -0.02
CA ALA A 15 0.80 -5.03 -0.29
C ALA A 15 -0.63 -5.10 -0.87
N ALA A 16 -0.90 -6.06 -1.76
CA ALA A 16 -2.24 -6.23 -2.34
C ALA A 16 -3.26 -6.72 -1.32
N GLU A 17 -2.88 -7.68 -0.48
CA GLU A 17 -3.74 -8.19 0.58
C GLU A 17 -4.07 -7.09 1.61
N ALA A 18 -3.05 -6.34 2.04
CA ALA A 18 -3.23 -5.21 2.95
C ALA A 18 -4.12 -4.11 2.34
N ALA A 19 -3.89 -3.74 1.08
CA ALA A 19 -4.69 -2.74 0.39
C ALA A 19 -6.17 -3.16 0.28
N HIS A 20 -6.44 -4.43 -0.07
CA HIS A 20 -7.80 -4.97 -0.10
C HIS A 20 -8.43 -5.02 1.30
N PHE A 21 -7.66 -5.36 2.33
CA PHE A 21 -8.13 -5.32 3.70
C PHE A 21 -8.55 -3.90 4.11
N TYR A 22 -7.73 -2.88 3.85
CA TYR A 22 -8.09 -1.50 4.19
C TYR A 22 -9.30 -1.01 3.40
N ALA A 23 -9.37 -1.30 2.10
CA ALA A 23 -10.50 -0.95 1.26
C ALA A 23 -11.82 -1.59 1.74
N ALA A 24 -11.77 -2.83 2.24
CA ALA A 24 -12.94 -3.51 2.80
C ALA A 24 -13.32 -3.05 4.22
N THR A 25 -12.34 -2.52 4.97
CA THR A 25 -12.51 -2.20 6.40
C THR A 25 -12.92 -0.76 6.64
N PHE A 26 -12.31 0.18 5.93
CA PHE A 26 -12.54 1.61 6.15
C PHE A 26 -13.48 2.19 5.09
N PRO A 27 -14.37 3.13 5.44
CA PRO A 27 -15.17 3.83 4.45
C PRO A 27 -14.28 4.67 3.52
N ASN A 28 -14.80 5.04 2.34
CA ASN A 28 -14.09 5.88 1.37
C ASN A 28 -12.65 5.40 1.08
N SER A 29 -12.50 4.09 0.96
CA SER A 29 -11.22 3.40 0.76
C SER A 29 -11.38 2.40 -0.38
N GLU A 30 -10.43 2.36 -1.31
CA GLU A 30 -10.50 1.49 -2.48
C GLU A 30 -9.10 1.14 -3.00
N VAL A 31 -8.98 0.00 -3.67
CA VAL A 31 -7.78 -0.34 -4.46
C VAL A 31 -7.97 0.24 -5.86
N THR A 32 -7.05 1.09 -6.30
CA THR A 32 -7.18 1.82 -7.57
C THR A 32 -6.33 1.21 -8.68
N ALA A 33 -5.19 0.59 -8.37
CA ALA A 33 -4.36 -0.09 -9.35
C ALA A 33 -3.43 -1.13 -8.71
N VAL A 34 -3.08 -2.16 -9.47
CA VAL A 34 -2.05 -3.15 -9.13
C VAL A 34 -1.03 -3.18 -10.26
N HIS A 35 0.23 -2.98 -9.92
CA HIS A 35 1.33 -2.90 -10.88
C HIS A 35 2.32 -4.05 -10.68
N SER A 36 2.50 -4.84 -11.73
CA SER A 36 3.49 -5.93 -11.75
C SER A 36 4.90 -5.42 -12.01
N ALA A 37 5.90 -6.10 -11.45
CA ALA A 37 7.31 -5.80 -11.66
C ALA A 37 7.68 -5.96 -13.15
N PRO A 38 8.32 -4.96 -13.78
CA PRO A 38 8.71 -5.03 -15.20
C PRO A 38 9.92 -5.95 -15.46
N GLY A 39 10.66 -6.30 -14.41
CA GLY A 39 11.83 -7.17 -14.40
C GLY A 39 12.03 -7.80 -13.02
N ASP A 40 13.05 -8.64 -12.89
CA ASP A 40 13.45 -9.19 -11.59
C ASP A 40 14.02 -8.09 -10.68
N TYR A 41 13.84 -8.23 -9.37
CA TYR A 41 14.33 -7.29 -8.35
C TYR A 41 14.84 -8.07 -7.12
N PRO A 42 15.51 -7.42 -6.14
CA PRO A 42 16.18 -8.14 -5.05
C PRO A 42 15.30 -9.15 -4.29
N ASP A 43 14.01 -8.84 -4.15
CA ASP A 43 13.05 -9.61 -3.34
C ASP A 43 11.86 -10.13 -4.17
N GLY A 44 11.97 -10.23 -5.49
CA GLY A 44 10.94 -10.81 -6.33
C GLY A 44 11.28 -10.86 -7.82
N LYS A 45 10.33 -11.32 -8.64
CA LYS A 45 10.54 -11.60 -10.06
C LYS A 45 9.66 -10.75 -10.96
N LYS A 46 10.02 -10.67 -12.24
CA LYS A 46 9.16 -10.09 -13.27
C LYS A 46 7.76 -10.70 -13.22
N GLY A 47 6.74 -9.86 -13.22
CA GLY A 47 5.33 -10.27 -13.17
C GLY A 47 4.74 -10.35 -11.77
N ASP A 48 5.56 -10.46 -10.73
CA ASP A 48 5.08 -10.37 -9.34
C ASP A 48 4.48 -8.98 -9.07
N VAL A 49 3.54 -8.89 -8.14
CA VAL A 49 3.00 -7.58 -7.73
C VAL A 49 4.12 -6.79 -7.05
N LEU A 50 4.43 -5.61 -7.59
CA LEU A 50 5.47 -4.72 -7.07
C LEU A 50 4.87 -3.57 -6.27
N THR A 51 3.90 -2.88 -6.85
CA THR A 51 3.19 -1.80 -6.15
C THR A 51 1.69 -1.91 -6.30
N VAL A 52 0.98 -1.41 -5.29
CA VAL A 52 -0.48 -1.34 -5.25
C VAL A 52 -0.88 0.06 -4.87
N GLU A 53 -1.66 0.72 -5.72
CA GLU A 53 -2.25 2.03 -5.41
C GLU A 53 -3.61 1.80 -4.76
N PHE A 54 -3.84 2.50 -3.65
CA PHE A 54 -5.08 2.43 -2.91
C PHE A 54 -5.34 3.71 -2.13
N THR A 55 -6.55 3.84 -1.58
CA THR A 55 -6.90 4.92 -0.66
C THR A 55 -7.32 4.36 0.69
N VAL A 56 -7.05 5.11 1.76
CA VAL A 56 -7.58 4.85 3.10
C VAL A 56 -8.24 6.14 3.59
N LEU A 57 -9.56 6.15 3.76
CA LEU A 57 -10.37 7.34 4.10
C LEU A 57 -10.06 8.53 3.17
N GLY A 58 -9.91 8.26 1.88
CA GLY A 58 -9.58 9.26 0.85
C GLY A 58 -8.11 9.69 0.81
N ILE A 59 -7.24 9.18 1.69
CA ILE A 59 -5.80 9.45 1.63
C ILE A 59 -5.15 8.53 0.59
N PRO A 60 -4.46 9.08 -0.42
CA PRO A 60 -3.78 8.29 -1.44
C PRO A 60 -2.54 7.61 -0.88
N CYS A 61 -2.47 6.30 -1.07
CA CYS A 61 -1.40 5.42 -0.61
C CYS A 61 -0.84 4.59 -1.77
N ILE A 62 0.40 4.15 -1.60
CA ILE A 62 1.02 3.12 -2.42
C ILE A 62 1.69 2.09 -1.50
N GLY A 63 1.34 0.82 -1.67
CA GLY A 63 2.01 -0.29 -1.02
C GLY A 63 3.12 -0.80 -1.93
N LEU A 64 4.34 -0.93 -1.41
CA LEU A 64 5.51 -1.42 -2.12
C LEU A 64 5.93 -2.76 -1.54
N ASN A 65 5.90 -3.82 -2.36
CA ASN A 65 6.48 -5.12 -2.02
C ASN A 65 8.00 -5.06 -2.20
N GLY A 66 8.71 -4.79 -1.11
CA GLY A 66 10.16 -4.61 -1.10
C GLY A 66 10.92 -5.66 -0.29
N GLY A 67 10.25 -6.69 0.23
CA GLY A 67 10.89 -7.72 1.06
C GLY A 67 11.07 -7.32 2.53
N PRO A 68 11.72 -8.15 3.34
CA PRO A 68 11.71 -8.04 4.82
C PRO A 68 12.71 -7.03 5.39
N MET A 69 13.34 -6.21 4.54
CA MET A 69 14.45 -5.33 4.91
C MET A 69 14.06 -4.24 5.90
N PHE A 70 12.88 -3.64 5.74
CA PHE A 70 12.38 -2.57 6.58
C PHE A 70 11.16 -3.01 7.37
N LYS A 71 11.09 -2.56 8.62
CA LYS A 71 9.97 -2.82 9.52
C LYS A 71 9.31 -1.51 9.89
N HIS A 72 7.98 -1.53 9.93
CA HIS A 72 7.23 -0.44 10.52
C HIS A 72 7.56 -0.28 12.00
N SER A 73 7.43 0.95 12.47
CA SER A 73 7.51 1.33 13.88
C SER A 73 6.47 2.42 14.15
N GLU A 74 6.32 2.77 15.41
CA GLU A 74 5.42 3.82 15.90
C GLU A 74 5.76 5.21 15.35
N ALA A 75 6.93 5.38 14.71
CA ALA A 75 7.33 6.62 14.06
C ALA A 75 6.36 7.05 12.94
N PHE A 76 5.58 6.12 12.40
CA PHE A 76 4.48 6.41 11.47
C PHE A 76 3.20 5.72 11.96
N SER A 77 2.07 6.45 11.94
CA SER A 77 0.75 5.88 12.18
C SER A 77 -0.33 6.64 11.41
N PHE A 78 -1.41 5.94 11.07
CA PHE A 78 -2.67 6.58 10.75
C PHE A 78 -3.46 6.76 12.03
N GLN A 79 -3.87 7.99 12.31
CA GLN A 79 -4.85 8.27 13.34
C GLN A 79 -6.22 8.40 12.70
N ILE A 80 -7.15 7.57 13.13
CA ILE A 80 -8.52 7.54 12.62
C ILE A 80 -9.42 8.16 13.68
N ALA A 81 -10.10 9.25 13.35
CA ALA A 81 -11.14 9.81 14.20
C ALA A 81 -12.44 9.01 14.00
N THR A 82 -13.12 8.69 15.10
CA THR A 82 -14.49 8.16 15.11
C THR A 82 -15.39 9.18 15.80
N ASP A 83 -16.66 9.21 15.40
CA ASP A 83 -17.65 10.17 15.95
C ASP A 83 -18.35 9.66 17.22
N ASP A 84 -18.26 8.35 17.49
CA ASP A 84 -18.76 7.66 18.69
C ASP A 84 -17.79 6.58 19.22
#